data_AF-A0A0A9FM44-F1
#
_entry.id   AF-A0A0A9FM44-F1
#
_cell.length_a   1.000
_cell.length_b   1.000
_cell.length_c   1.000
_cell.angle_alpha   90.00
_cell.angle_beta   90.00
_cell.angle_gamma   90.00
#
_symmetry.space_group_name_H-M   'P 1'
#
loop_
_entity.id
_entity.type
_entity.pdbx_description
1 polymer ?
#
loop_
_entity_poly.entity_id
_entity_poly.type
_entity_poly.pdbx_seq_one_letter_code
_entity_poly.pdbx_strand_id
1 'polypeptide(L)'
;MNEFASQPYDFFSDATAQISAYVQGAGVDGLITDFPATARRYKLNTCMNMGNNTPSFMVPAPPGGLVKVISETALPPAMAPMPLLTGSDVVEPPLPPPRSSNGTAPAHSRASRMHARAAHIPFLVTLAMLFACRPLV
;
A
#
# COMPACT_ATOMS: atom_id res chain seq x y z
N MET A 1 -16.98 -14.20 8.13
CA MET A 1 -16.82 -14.14 9.60
C MET A 1 -15.73 -13.11 9.85
N ASN A 2 -15.97 -12.09 10.68
CA ASN A 2 -14.96 -11.06 10.97
C ASN A 2 -14.00 -11.61 12.04
N GLU A 3 -12.73 -11.82 11.70
CA GLU A 3 -11.70 -12.27 12.66
C GLU A 3 -11.23 -11.17 13.62
N PHE A 4 -11.60 -9.91 13.37
CA PHE A 4 -11.17 -8.78 14.19
C PHE A 4 -12.22 -8.45 15.25
N ALA A 5 -11.86 -8.58 16.53
CA ALA A 5 -12.71 -8.18 17.66
C ALA A 5 -12.97 -6.66 17.71
N SER A 6 -12.06 -5.86 17.14
CA SER A 6 -12.15 -4.42 16.94
C SER A 6 -11.55 -4.06 15.57
N GLN A 7 -11.70 -2.83 15.08
CA GLN A 7 -10.97 -2.42 13.87
C GLN A 7 -9.48 -2.71 14.07
N PRO A 8 -8.80 -3.44 13.15
CA PRO A 8 -7.39 -3.75 13.27
C PRO A 8 -6.58 -2.47 13.13
N TYR A 9 -6.41 -1.77 14.25
CA TYR A 9 -5.77 -0.48 14.32
C TYR A 9 -4.35 -0.56 13.75
N ASP A 10 -3.62 -1.62 14.08
CA ASP A 10 -2.27 -1.86 13.55
C ASP A 10 -2.25 -2.02 12.02
N PHE A 11 -3.18 -2.81 11.48
CA PHE A 11 -3.30 -3.04 10.04
C PHE A 11 -3.63 -1.77 9.25
N PHE A 12 -4.53 -0.93 9.78
CA PHE A 12 -4.94 0.31 9.13
C PHE A 12 -4.01 1.48 9.42
N SER A 13 -3.15 1.38 10.43
CA SER A 13 -2.19 2.44 10.80
C SER A 13 -0.89 2.35 10.01
N ASP A 14 -0.44 1.15 9.62
CA ASP A 14 0.76 0.98 8.79
C ASP A 14 0.40 0.71 7.33
N ALA A 15 0.59 1.73 6.50
CA ALA A 15 0.42 1.63 5.05
C ALA A 15 1.29 0.53 4.42
N THR A 16 2.47 0.21 4.98
CA THR A 16 3.35 -0.86 4.49
C THR A 16 2.72 -2.23 4.75
N ALA A 17 2.24 -2.48 5.97
CA ALA A 17 1.55 -3.71 6.34
C ALA A 17 0.28 -3.91 5.49
N GLN A 18 -0.50 -2.84 5.30
CA GLN A 18 -1.68 -2.85 4.45
C GLN A 18 -1.33 -3.24 3.00
N ILE A 19 -0.34 -2.58 2.40
CA ILE A 19 0.11 -2.88 1.04
C ILE A 19 0.61 -4.34 0.96
N SER A 20 1.36 -4.80 1.96
CA SER A 20 1.90 -6.16 1.97
C SER A 20 0.80 -7.22 1.98
N ALA A 21 -0.27 -7.02 2.75
CA ALA A 21 -1.39 -7.94 2.77
C ALA A 21 -2.16 -7.98 1.46
N TYR A 22 -2.36 -6.87 0.77
CA TYR A 22 -3.02 -6.89 -0.53
C TYR A 22 -2.13 -7.51 -1.62
N VAL A 23 -0.85 -7.15 -1.67
CA VAL A 23 0.06 -7.63 -2.72
C VAL A 23 0.42 -9.10 -2.51
N GLN A 24 0.88 -9.49 -1.32
CA GLN A 24 1.32 -10.86 -1.06
C GLN A 24 0.19 -11.77 -0.62
N GLY A 25 -0.79 -11.26 0.14
CA GLY A 25 -1.89 -12.04 0.68
C GLY A 25 -3.04 -12.21 -0.32
N ALA A 26 -3.53 -11.10 -0.87
CA ALA A 26 -4.63 -11.11 -1.84
C ALA A 26 -4.17 -11.29 -3.30
N GLY A 27 -2.89 -11.07 -3.60
CA GLY A 27 -2.33 -11.28 -4.94
C GLY A 27 -2.79 -10.25 -5.97
N VAL A 28 -3.02 -9.00 -5.56
CA VAL A 28 -3.53 -7.96 -6.47
C VAL A 28 -2.48 -7.51 -7.49
N ASP A 29 -2.91 -7.24 -8.73
CA ASP A 29 -2.03 -6.73 -9.80
C ASP A 29 -1.69 -5.24 -9.66
N GLY A 30 -2.51 -4.49 -8.92
CA GLY A 30 -2.41 -3.05 -8.80
C GLY A 30 -3.00 -2.51 -7.49
N LEU A 31 -2.56 -1.31 -7.13
CA LEU A 31 -2.98 -0.64 -5.90
C LEU A 31 -3.44 0.78 -6.24
N ILE A 32 -4.63 1.14 -5.78
CA ILE A 32 -5.10 2.52 -5.67
C ILE A 32 -5.09 2.85 -4.18
N THR A 33 -4.27 3.82 -3.79
CA THR A 33 -4.04 4.13 -2.37
C THR A 33 -3.74 5.61 -2.16
N ASP A 34 -4.13 6.12 -1.00
CA ASP A 34 -3.82 7.48 -0.53
C ASP A 34 -2.34 7.64 -0.13
N PHE A 35 -1.57 6.54 -0.12
CA PHE A 35 -0.16 6.50 0.24
C PHE A 35 0.77 6.20 -0.96
N PRO A 36 0.78 7.02 -2.03
CA PRO A 36 1.52 6.72 -3.26
C PRO A 36 3.05 6.68 -3.04
N ALA A 37 3.56 7.49 -2.11
CA ALA A 37 4.97 7.46 -1.74
C ALA A 37 5.37 6.12 -1.11
N THR A 38 4.53 5.58 -0.22
CA THR A 38 4.73 4.27 0.43
C THR A 38 4.63 3.15 -0.59
N ALA A 39 3.61 3.15 -1.45
CA ALA A 39 3.47 2.17 -2.53
C ALA A 39 4.69 2.15 -3.46
N ARG A 40 5.22 3.33 -3.81
CA ARG A 40 6.45 3.43 -4.61
C ARG A 40 7.65 2.84 -3.88
N ARG A 41 7.85 3.13 -2.58
CA ARG A 41 8.96 2.56 -1.80
C ARG A 41 8.82 1.05 -1.64
N TYR A 42 7.61 0.56 -1.40
CA TYR A 42 7.30 -0.86 -1.31
C TYR A 42 7.67 -1.59 -2.62
N LYS A 43 7.24 -1.06 -3.77
CA LYS A 43 7.55 -1.64 -5.09
C LYS A 43 9.05 -1.66 -5.41
N LEU A 44 9.81 -0.71 -4.87
CA LEU A 44 11.26 -0.62 -5.05
C LEU A 44 12.05 -1.38 -3.96
N ASN A 45 11.38 -2.01 -3.00
CA ASN A 45 12.01 -2.69 -1.88
C ASN A 45 12.68 -3.99 -2.35
N THR A 46 13.97 -4.17 -2.01
CA THR A 46 14.74 -5.37 -2.34
C THR A 46 14.38 -6.58 -1.49
N CYS A 47 13.76 -6.40 -0.31
CA CYS A 47 13.30 -7.48 0.55
C CYS A 47 12.24 -8.38 -0.10
N MET A 48 11.53 -7.88 -1.11
CA MET A 48 10.55 -8.67 -1.87
C MET A 48 11.21 -9.70 -2.80
N ASN A 49 12.49 -9.52 -3.12
CA ASN A 49 13.24 -10.43 -4.00
C ASN A 49 14.05 -11.47 -3.21
N MET A 50 13.85 -11.56 -1.90
CA MET A 50 14.62 -12.46 -1.03
C MET A 50 14.10 -13.90 -1.00
N GLY A 51 12.92 -14.17 -1.57
CA GLY A 51 12.32 -15.51 -1.61
C GLY A 51 12.20 -16.10 -0.21
N ASN A 52 12.87 -17.22 0.05
CA ASN A 52 12.86 -17.88 1.36
C ASN A 52 13.57 -17.07 2.47
N ASN A 53 14.33 -16.03 2.11
CA ASN A 53 14.99 -15.14 3.07
C ASN A 53 14.17 -13.87 3.36
N THR A 54 12.92 -13.79 2.88
CA THR A 54 12.04 -12.66 3.18
C THR A 54 11.79 -12.57 4.70
N PRO A 55 12.01 -11.41 5.33
CA PRO A 55 11.83 -11.26 6.77
C PRO A 55 10.41 -11.56 7.24
N SER A 56 10.27 -12.10 8.45
CA SER A 56 8.96 -12.50 9.00
C SER A 56 7.93 -11.37 9.07
N PHE A 57 8.37 -10.14 9.33
CA PHE A 57 7.50 -8.97 9.38
C PHE A 57 6.95 -8.54 8.01
N MET A 58 7.52 -9.04 6.90
CA MET A 58 6.98 -8.82 5.56
C MET A 58 5.90 -9.84 5.20
N VAL A 59 5.80 -10.95 5.93
CA VAL A 59 4.82 -12.00 5.69
C VAL A 59 3.45 -11.50 6.13
N PRO A 60 2.44 -11.45 5.24
CA PRO A 60 1.11 -11.01 5.61
C PRO A 60 0.47 -12.00 6.59
N ALA A 61 -0.33 -11.47 7.52
CA ALA A 61 -1.10 -12.32 8.42
C ALA A 61 -2.09 -13.17 7.62
N PRO A 62 -2.14 -14.49 7.83
CA PRO A 62 -3.06 -15.35 7.09
C PRO A 62 -4.51 -15.07 7.51
N PRO A 63 -5.47 -15.05 6.56
CA PRO A 63 -6.89 -14.90 6.87
C PRO A 63 -7.36 -15.93 7.91
N GLY A 64 -8.10 -15.48 8.91
CA GLY A 64 -8.59 -16.33 10.00
C GLY A 64 -7.50 -16.86 10.95
N GLY A 65 -6.22 -16.48 10.77
CA GLY A 65 -5.14 -16.84 11.69
C GLY A 65 -5.40 -16.34 13.11
N LEU A 66 -6.00 -15.15 13.23
CA LEU A 66 -6.30 -14.52 14.51
C LEU A 66 -7.39 -15.28 15.30
N VAL A 67 -8.35 -15.92 14.60
CA VAL A 67 -9.42 -16.72 15.24
C VAL A 67 -8.85 -17.87 16.06
N LYS A 68 -7.67 -18.40 15.68
CA LYS A 68 -7.00 -19.49 16.41
C LYS A 68 -6.36 -19.05 17.74
N VAL A 69 -6.15 -17.74 17.91
CA VAL A 69 -5.42 -17.18 19.06
C VAL A 69 -6.36 -16.44 20.02
N ILE A 70 -7.52 -15.98 19.53
CA ILE A 70 -8.54 -15.32 20.35
C ILE A 70 -9.21 -16.36 21.27
N SER A 71 -9.43 -16.00 22.55
CA SER A 71 -10.21 -16.83 23.47
C SER A 71 -11.67 -16.88 23.05
N GLU A 72 -12.33 -18.02 23.25
CA GLU A 72 -13.71 -18.21 22.80
C GLU A 72 -14.70 -17.19 23.38
N THR A 73 -14.43 -16.72 24.61
CA THR A 73 -15.20 -15.66 25.28
C THR A 73 -15.01 -14.26 24.70
N ALA A 74 -13.97 -14.04 23.91
CA ALA A 74 -13.64 -12.76 23.27
C ALA A 74 -13.93 -12.77 21.76
N LEU A 75 -14.46 -13.88 21.22
CA LEU A 75 -14.90 -13.94 19.84
C LEU A 75 -16.07 -12.98 19.61
N PRO A 76 -16.11 -12.29 18.47
CA PRO A 76 -17.27 -11.49 18.12
C PRO A 76 -18.51 -12.38 18.00
N PRO A 77 -19.71 -11.85 18.29
CA PRO A 77 -20.95 -12.57 18.07
C PRO A 77 -21.01 -13.10 16.64
N ALA A 78 -21.60 -14.29 16.47
CA ALA A 78 -21.83 -14.84 15.15
C ALA A 78 -22.59 -13.81 14.29
N MET A 79 -22.00 -13.47 13.14
CA MET A 79 -22.60 -12.54 12.20
C MET A 79 -23.92 -13.14 11.69
N ALA A 80 -24.97 -12.32 11.66
CA ALA A 80 -26.24 -12.75 11.10
C ALA A 80 -26.05 -13.23 9.64
N PRO A 81 -26.82 -14.23 9.19
CA PRO A 81 -26.80 -14.65 7.79
C PRO A 81 -27.02 -13.43 6.88
N MET A 82 -26.19 -13.29 5.84
CA MET A 82 -26.46 -12.27 4.83
C MET A 82 -27.83 -12.57 4.20
N PRO A 83 -28.70 -11.56 4.04
CA PRO A 83 -29.99 -11.77 3.37
C PRO A 83 -29.76 -12.28 1.96
N LEU A 84 -30.65 -13.17 1.49
CA LEU A 84 -30.59 -13.66 0.12
C LEU A 84 -30.85 -12.51 -0.84
N LEU A 85 -29.93 -12.27 -1.76
CA LEU A 85 -30.14 -11.34 -2.85
C LEU A 85 -31.15 -11.94 -3.83
N THR A 86 -32.20 -11.18 -4.10
CA THR A 86 -33.22 -11.49 -5.10
C THR A 86 -32.93 -10.72 -6.38
N GLY A 87 -33.58 -11.10 -7.49
CA GLY A 87 -33.41 -10.38 -8.77
C GLY A 87 -33.72 -8.89 -8.65
N SER A 88 -34.71 -8.52 -7.83
CA SER A 88 -35.06 -7.11 -7.57
C SER A 88 -33.96 -6.32 -6.86
N ASP A 89 -33.09 -6.97 -6.10
CA ASP A 89 -31.99 -6.30 -5.38
C ASP A 89 -30.81 -5.95 -6.30
N VAL A 90 -30.77 -6.56 -7.50
CA VAL A 90 -29.67 -6.42 -8.48
C VAL A 90 -30.09 -5.63 -9.72
N VAL A 91 -31.39 -5.32 -9.87
CA VAL A 91 -31.89 -4.54 -11.01
C VAL A 91 -31.48 -3.08 -10.84
N GLU A 92 -30.40 -2.71 -11.53
CA GLU A 92 -30.00 -1.31 -11.68
C GLU A 92 -30.88 -0.63 -12.74
N PRO A 93 -31.42 0.58 -12.48
CA PRO A 93 -32.11 1.37 -13.50
C PRO A 93 -31.21 1.64 -14.71
N PRO A 94 -31.77 1.84 -15.91
CA PRO A 94 -30.98 2.18 -17.09
C PRO A 94 -30.15 3.45 -16.83
N LEU A 95 -28.87 3.41 -17.22
CA LEU A 95 -27.97 4.56 -17.13
C LEU A 95 -28.58 5.76 -17.85
N PRO A 96 -28.44 6.98 -17.29
CA PRO A 96 -28.92 8.18 -17.97
C PRO A 96 -28.19 8.36 -19.31
N PRO A 97 -28.84 8.95 -20.33
CA PRO A 97 -28.22 9.16 -21.63
C PRO A 97 -26.96 10.03 -21.51
N PRO A 98 -25.92 9.75 -22.31
CA PRO A 98 -24.68 10.52 -22.29
C PRO A 98 -24.98 11.99 -22.63
N ARG A 99 -24.42 12.91 -21.85
CA ARG A 99 -24.46 14.33 -22.20
C ARG A 99 -23.53 14.57 -23.39
N SER A 100 -24.04 15.14 -24.48
CA SER A 100 -23.21 15.61 -25.59
C SER A 100 -22.31 16.75 -25.12
N SER A 101 -21.05 16.48 -24.85
CA SER A 101 -20.05 17.52 -24.65
C SER A 101 -19.51 17.96 -26.02
N ASN A 102 -19.92 19.14 -26.48
CA ASN A 102 -19.13 19.91 -27.47
C ASN A 102 -17.87 20.49 -26.79
N GLY A 103 -17.12 19.64 -26.09
CA GLY A 103 -15.95 20.02 -25.32
C GLY A 103 -14.72 20.05 -26.22
N THR A 104 -14.22 21.26 -26.48
CA THR A 104 -12.90 21.49 -27.07
C THR A 104 -11.86 20.64 -26.33
N ALA A 105 -11.06 19.89 -27.08
CA ALA A 105 -10.05 18.99 -26.54
C ALA A 105 -9.16 19.71 -25.49
N PRO A 106 -8.83 19.06 -24.35
CA PRO A 106 -7.97 19.67 -23.36
C PRO A 106 -6.58 19.93 -23.97
N ALA A 107 -6.12 21.18 -23.88
CA ALA A 107 -4.79 21.55 -24.33
C ALA A 107 -3.73 20.71 -23.59
N HIS A 108 -2.79 20.14 -24.35
CA HIS A 108 -1.65 19.43 -23.79
C HIS A 108 -0.83 20.35 -22.89
N SER A 109 -0.99 20.21 -21.57
CA SER A 109 -0.10 20.84 -20.60
C SER A 109 1.30 20.23 -20.75
N ARG A 110 2.25 21.00 -21.29
CA ARG A 110 3.68 20.64 -21.26
C ARG A 110 4.14 20.61 -19.80
N ALA A 111 4.36 19.41 -19.28
CA ALA A 111 5.06 19.23 -18.01
C ALA A 111 6.49 19.78 -18.15
N SER A 112 6.77 20.91 -17.50
CA SER A 112 8.13 21.43 -17.38
C SER A 112 8.90 20.56 -16.38
N ARG A 113 9.89 19.81 -16.88
CA ARG A 113 10.84 19.08 -16.02
C ARG A 113 11.77 20.10 -15.36
N MET A 114 11.50 20.43 -14.10
CA MET A 114 12.48 21.13 -13.27
C MET A 114 13.65 20.19 -12.98
N HIS A 115 14.78 20.40 -13.66
CA HIS A 115 16.05 19.79 -13.30
C HIS A 115 16.59 20.48 -12.05
N ALA A 116 16.43 19.86 -10.89
CA ALA A 116 17.17 20.24 -9.70
C ALA A 116 18.65 19.86 -9.91
N ARG A 117 19.50 20.84 -10.21
CA ARG A 117 20.96 20.67 -10.20
C ARG A 117 21.44 20.57 -8.75
N ALA A 118 21.45 19.36 -8.20
CA ALA A 118 22.12 19.05 -6.94
C ALA A 118 23.53 18.53 -7.23
N ALA A 119 24.43 19.41 -7.66
CA ALA A 119 25.78 19.01 -8.07
C ALA A 119 26.88 19.78 -7.35
N HIS A 120 26.78 20.03 -6.03
CA HIS A 120 27.91 20.60 -5.28
C HIS A 120 28.07 20.09 -3.83
N ILE A 121 27.18 19.24 -3.31
CA ILE A 121 27.25 18.77 -1.91
C ILE A 121 28.17 17.55 -1.68
N PRO A 122 28.40 16.59 -2.61
CA PRO A 122 29.18 15.40 -2.26
C PRO A 122 30.69 15.63 -2.17
N PHE A 123 31.22 16.71 -2.77
CA PHE A 123 32.67 16.94 -2.84
C PHE A 123 33.28 17.47 -1.53
N LEU A 124 32.50 18.19 -0.72
CA LEU A 124 32.97 18.76 0.55
C LEU A 124 33.07 17.70 1.65
N VAL A 125 32.21 16.67 1.62
CA VAL A 125 32.21 15.61 2.64
C VAL A 125 33.38 14.64 2.43
N THR A 126 33.78 14.37 1.18
CA THR A 126 34.93 13.51 0.88
C THR A 126 36.27 14.14 1.24
N LEU A 127 36.40 15.46 1.15
CA LEU A 127 37.65 16.16 1.46
C LEU A 127 37.91 16.21 2.97
N ALA A 128 36.88 16.39 3.80
CA ALA A 128 37.00 16.40 5.26
C ALA A 128 37.49 15.06 5.83
N MET A 129 37.06 13.93 5.24
CA MET A 129 37.50 12.59 5.67
C MET A 129 38.97 12.31 5.30
N LEU A 130 39.48 12.89 4.21
CA LEU A 130 40.88 12.75 3.80
C LEU A 130 41.85 13.52 4.71
N PHE A 131 41.41 14.64 5.31
CA PHE A 131 42.22 15.39 6.28
C PHE A 131 42.16 14.80 7.70
N ALA A 132 41.06 14.13 8.07
CA ALA A 132 40.94 13.46 9.36
C ALA A 132 41.69 12.10 9.44
N CYS A 133 42.07 11.49 8.31
CA CYS A 133 42.73 10.18 8.25
C CYS A 133 44.26 10.22 8.09
N ARG A 134 44.92 11.37 8.18
CA ARG A 134 46.40 11.40 8.21
C ARG A 134 46.90 11.26 9.64
N PRO A 135 47.64 10.17 9.99
CA PRO A 135 48.34 10.11 11.26
C PRO A 135 49.48 11.13 11.26
N LEU A 136 49.63 11.80 12.39
CA LEU A 136 50.73 12.70 12.69
C LEU A 136 52.04 11.88 12.67
N VAL A 137 52.92 12.18 11.71
CA VAL A 137 54.35 11.85 11.76
C VAL A 137 55.10 13.15 11.59
#